data_AF-A0AAV0LE88-F1
#
_entry.id   AF-A0AAV0LE88-F1
#
_cell.length_a   1.000
_cell.length_b   1.000
_cell.length_c   1.000
_cell.angle_alpha   90.00
_cell.angle_beta   90.00
_cell.angle_gamma   90.00
#
_symmetry.space_group_name_H-M   'P 1'
#
loop_
_entity.id
_entity.type
_entity.pdbx_description
1 polymer ?
#
loop_
_entity_poly.entity_id
_entity_poly.type
_entity_poly.pdbx_seq_one_letter_code
_entity_poly.pdbx_strand_id
1 'polypeptide(L)' 'MRWHEVAAIRTMMKERGLQKTPGCSWISLNNGTHSFYAADKVHPSTEPIYEMLQGLILVMREASDSLSIDDVMCVH' A
#
# COMPACT_ATOMS: atom_id res chain seq x y z
N MET A 1 -24.00 -2.00 -5.65
CA MET A 1 -23.19 -2.37 -4.47
C MET A 1 -22.49 -3.71 -4.70
N ARG A 2 -21.42 -3.75 -5.50
CA ARG A 2 -20.72 -5.00 -5.87
C ARG A 2 -19.41 -5.22 -5.09
N TRP A 3 -18.95 -4.16 -4.40
CA TRP A 3 -17.74 -4.18 -3.58
C TRP A 3 -17.83 -5.10 -2.37
N HIS A 4 -19.03 -5.28 -1.80
CA HIS A 4 -19.22 -6.19 -0.67
C HIS A 4 -18.99 -7.65 -1.07
N GLU A 5 -19.51 -8.07 -2.22
CA GLU A 5 -19.28 -9.41 -2.79
C GLU A 5 -17.81 -9.62 -3.14
N VAL A 6 -17.16 -8.62 -3.75
CA VAL A 6 -15.73 -8.66 -4.07
C VAL A 6 -14.88 -8.78 -2.80
N ALA A 7 -15.23 -8.05 -1.75
CA ALA A 7 -14.55 -8.14 -0.45
C ALA A 7 -14.72 -9.54 0.17
N ALA A 8 -15.94 -10.10 0.15
CA ALA A 8 -16.21 -11.45 0.65
C ALA A 8 -15.39 -12.52 -0.09
N ILE A 9 -15.32 -12.44 -1.43
CA ILE A 9 -14.49 -13.34 -2.25
C ILE A 9 -13.00 -13.19 -1.88
N ARG A 10 -12.51 -11.96 -1.74
CA ARG A 10 -11.10 -11.70 -1.40
C ARG A 10 -10.75 -12.26 -0.01
N THR A 11 -11.66 -12.15 0.94
CA THR A 11 -11.50 -12.73 2.29
C THR A 11 -11.46 -14.26 2.22
N MET A 12 -12.39 -14.90 1.51
CA MET A 12 -12.40 -16.35 1.33
C MET A 12 -11.11 -16.87 0.66
N MET A 13 -10.59 -16.15 -0.34
CA MET A 13 -9.31 -16.50 -0.96
C MET A 13 -8.16 -16.45 0.05
N LYS A 14 -8.10 -15.40 0.87
CA LYS A 14 -7.07 -15.25 1.92
C LYS A 14 -7.15 -16.37 2.96
N GLU A 15 -8.34 -16.73 3.42
CA GLU A 15 -8.56 -17.81 4.39
C GLU A 15 -8.13 -19.19 3.84
N ARG A 16 -8.29 -19.39 2.53
CA ARG A 16 -7.83 -20.60 1.83
C ARG A 16 -6.34 -20.59 1.47
N GLY A 17 -5.60 -19.57 1.90
CA GLY A 17 -4.17 -19.41 1.59
C GLY A 17 -3.87 -19.03 0.15
N LEU A 18 -4.87 -18.62 -0.64
CA LEU A 18 -4.67 -18.14 -2.01
C LEU A 18 -4.12 -16.72 -1.95
N GLN A 19 -2.81 -16.58 -2.19
CA GLN A 19 -2.13 -15.30 -2.22
C GLN A 19 -1.95 -14.85 -3.67
N LYS A 20 -2.31 -13.59 -3.95
CA LYS A 20 -1.91 -12.93 -5.19
C LYS A 20 -0.42 -12.58 -5.08
N THR A 21 0.29 -12.65 -6.20
CA THR A 21 1.64 -12.09 -6.29
C THR A 21 1.58 -10.61 -5.91
N PRO A 22 2.40 -10.13 -4.94
CA PRO A 22 2.45 -8.72 -4.60
C PRO A 22 2.80 -7.88 -5.83
N GLY A 23 2.12 -6.75 -6.00
CA GLY A 23 2.62 -5.72 -6.91
C GLY A 23 3.96 -5.19 -6.41
N CYS A 24 4.83 -4.74 -7.32
CA CYS A 24 6.05 -4.04 -6.93
C CYS A 24 6.18 -2.73 -7.70
N SER A 25 6.80 -1.75 -7.04
CA SER A 25 7.32 -0.54 -7.66
C SER A 25 8.79 -0.42 -7.31
N TRP A 26 9.53 0.43 -8.02
CA TRP A 26 10.92 0.69 -7.72
C TRP A 26 11.30 2.11 -8.08
N ILE A 27 12.31 2.63 -7.41
CA ILE A 27 12.96 3.89 -7.74
C ILE A 27 14.42 3.62 -8.06
N SER A 28 14.98 4.36 -9.02
CA SER A 28 16.40 4.27 -9.36
C SER A 28 17.11 5.54 -8.97
N LEU A 29 18.19 5.39 -8.22
CA LEU A 29 19.06 6.44 -7.73
C LEU A 29 20.48 6.16 -8.22
N ASN A 30 21.38 7.14 -8.15
CA ASN A 30 22.78 6.96 -8.56
C ASN A 30 23.51 5.87 -7.77
N ASN A 31 23.02 5.53 -6.57
CA ASN A 31 23.55 4.48 -5.71
C ASN A 31 22.85 3.12 -5.87
N GLY A 32 21.88 2.99 -6.77
CA GLY A 32 21.20 1.72 -7.07
C GLY A 32 19.68 1.82 -7.21
N THR A 33 19.04 0.67 -7.36
CA THR A 33 17.59 0.54 -7.47
C THR A 33 17.02 0.02 -6.15
N HIS A 34 15.98 0.70 -5.66
CA HIS A 34 15.24 0.32 -4.45
C HIS A 34 13.83 -0.11 -4.84
N SER A 35 13.46 -1.34 -4.48
CA SER A 35 12.15 -1.93 -4.80
C SER A 35 11.25 -1.95 -3.57
N PHE A 36 9.97 -1.69 -3.79
CA PHE A 36 8.92 -1.68 -2.78
C PHE A 36 7.82 -2.64 -3.20
N TYR A 37 7.43 -3.54 -2.29
CA TYR A 37 6.39 -4.54 -2.55
C TYR A 37 5.09 -4.13 -1.87
N ALA A 38 3.97 -4.34 -2.57
CA ALA A 38 2.64 -4.07 -2.04
C ALA A 38 2.37 -4.94 -0.80
N ALA A 39 1.90 -4.30 0.26
CA ALA A 39 1.64 -4.91 1.57
C ALA A 39 2.87 -5.53 2.27
N ASP A 40 4.08 -5.20 1.83
CA ASP A 40 5.30 -5.63 2.49
C ASP A 40 5.50 -4.90 3.83
N LYS A 41 5.91 -5.66 4.84
CA LYS A 41 6.26 -5.18 6.19
C LYS A 41 7.60 -5.74 6.68
N VAL A 42 8.32 -6.46 5.82
CA VAL A 42 9.59 -7.12 6.18
C VAL A 42 10.82 -6.34 5.71
N HIS A 43 10.63 -5.26 4.93
CA HIS A 43 11.73 -4.42 4.51
C HIS A 43 12.44 -3.79 5.74
N PRO A 44 13.79 -3.81 5.83
CA PRO A 44 14.52 -3.28 6.99
C PRO A 44 14.21 -1.81 7.32
N SER A 45 13.83 -1.04 6.29
CA SER A 45 13.42 0.37 6.42
C SER A 45 11.89 0.57 6.50
N THR A 46 11.11 -0.47 6.81
CA THR A 46 9.64 -0.39 6.89
C THR A 46 9.19 0.76 7.80
N GLU A 47 9.68 0.78 9.04
CA GLU A 47 9.29 1.78 10.04
C GLU A 47 9.51 3.24 9.57
N PRO A 48 10.72 3.67 9.16
CA PRO A 48 10.92 5.05 8.71
C PRO A 48 10.16 5.41 7.42
N ILE A 49 9.92 4.45 6.52
CA ILE A 49 9.09 4.67 5.32
C ILE A 49 7.65 5.00 5.72
N TYR A 50 7.07 4.23 6.64
CA TYR A 50 5.69 4.44 7.09
C TYR A 50 5.54 5.71 7.94
N GLU A 51 6.53 6.08 8.75
CA GLU A 51 6.54 7.36 9.46
C GLU A 51 6.53 8.54 8.50
N MET A 52 7.38 8.52 7.46
CA MET A 52 7.40 9.55 6.43
C MET A 52 6.05 9.65 5.71
N LEU A 53 5.45 8.51 5.34
CA LEU A 53 4.12 8.48 4.71
C LEU A 53 3.05 9.11 5.60
N GLN A 54 3.05 8.83 6.91
CA GLN A 54 2.12 9.44 7.85
C GLN A 54 2.30 10.95 7.94
N GLY A 55 3.55 11.42 7.99
CA GLY A 55 3.87 12.85 7.97
C GLY A 55 3.39 13.53 6.68
N LEU A 56 3.63 12.91 5.53
CA LEU A 56 3.14 13.41 4.24
C LEU A 56 1.62 13.49 4.20
N ILE A 57 0.92 12.47 4.71
CA ILE A 57 -0.54 12.47 4.80
C ILE A 57 -1.03 13.60 5.70
N LEU A 58 -0.37 13.85 6.84
CA LEU A 58 -0.73 14.95 7.73
C LEU A 58 -0.62 16.29 7.00
N VAL A 59 0.51 16.54 6.33
CA VAL A 59 0.73 17.75 5.52
C VAL A 59 -0.30 17.88 4.39
N MET A 60 -0.62 16.77 3.70
CA MET A 60 -1.60 16.77 2.62
C MET A 60 -3.02 17.01 3.13
N ARG A 61 -3.38 16.50 4.31
CA ARG A 61 -4.69 16.72 4.95
C ARG A 61 -4.88 18.15 5.42
N GLU A 62 -3.80 18.80 5.87
CA GLU A 62 -3.81 20.24 6.15
C GLU A 62 -3.97 21.07 4.86
N ALA A 63 -3.63 20.50 3.69
CA ALA A 63 -3.69 21.16 2.39
C ALA A 63 -5.00 20.94 1.61
N SER A 64 -5.79 19.89 1.85
CA SER A 64 -7.14 19.69 1.28
C SER A 64 -7.86 18.48 1.90
N ASP A 65 -9.17 18.61 2.08
CA ASP A 65 -10.08 17.57 2.57
C ASP A 65 -9.93 16.22 1.82
N SER A 66 -9.89 15.14 2.61
CA SER A 66 -10.08 13.72 2.23
C SER A 66 -9.08 13.06 1.26
N LEU A 67 -7.98 12.52 1.81
CA LEU A 67 -7.46 11.23 1.33
C LEU A 67 -7.39 10.25 2.50
N SER A 68 -8.15 9.16 2.43
CA SER A 68 -7.99 8.02 3.31
C SER A 68 -6.70 7.29 2.93
N ILE A 69 -5.98 6.75 3.92
CA ILE A 69 -4.81 5.89 3.67
C ILE A 69 -5.20 4.63 2.87
N ASP A 70 -6.50 4.27 2.89
CA ASP A 70 -7.08 3.21 2.08
C ASP A 70 -7.21 3.58 0.59
N ASP A 71 -7.16 4.86 0.24
CA ASP A 71 -7.28 5.35 -1.15
C ASP A 71 -5.95 5.28 -1.92
N VAL A 72 -4.82 5.21 -1.22
CA VAL A 72 -3.48 5.05 -1.82
C VAL A 72 -3.29 3.65 -2.43
N MET A 73 -4.24 2.73 -2.24
CA MET A 73 -4.22 1.38 -2.82
C MET A 73 -5.32 1.10 -3.85
N CYS A 74 -5.93 2.13 -4.45
CA CYS A 74 -6.76 1.93 -5.63
C CYS A 74 -5.88 1.77 -6.88
N VAL A 75 -5.41 0.54 -7.14
CA VAL A 75 -4.81 0.14 -8.41
C VAL A 75 -5.94 -0.36 -9.32
N HIS A 76 -6.18 0.34 -10.43
CA HIS A 76 -6.87 -0.22 -11.59
C HIS A 76 -5.95 -1.21 -12.29
#